data_AF-A0A1I4FUU5-F1
#
_entry.id   AF-A0A1I4FUU5-F1
#
_cell.length_a   1.000
_cell.length_b   1.000
_cell.length_c   1.000
_cell.angle_alpha   90.00
_cell.angle_beta   90.00
_cell.angle_gamma   90.00
#
_symmetry.space_group_name_H-M   'P 1'
#
loop_
_entity.id
_entity.type
_entity.pdbx_description
1 polymer ?
#
loop_
_entity_poly.entity_id
_entity_poly.type
_entity_poly.pdbx_seq_one_letter_code
_entity_poly.pdbx_strand_id
1 'polypeptide(L)'
;MSESTKHLSDIAVEDERVTAAIYARTSSIVQRFGYSLDEQVRLCLERCQLLGWDTQYVFRDEAESGKNIDRPMFQTMMTTAEQGLFDVIVFWKLDRFSRSLLHAVQLESELRGFGVGLHSITEQIDTTTSSGRFNFRNLASAAEFERDMIKERTRMGLKALAVDGRWPNSQPPLGYELSIDGRLRISAEEARLVNQIFERYVEVKSMPEVAHELNRQAVSTKRGNEWTSRAVRDVLRNALYIGCYVVSEISKDIPEYQIVSKELFEKATTIRFRFRGQGSSRSRMALHRKQQSVDHVIDQYQSFINQDRPVEL
;
A
#
# COMPACT_ATOMS: atom_id res chain seq x y z
N MET A 1 22.80 -61.09 47.26
CA MET A 1 21.60 -61.71 46.69
C MET A 1 20.38 -61.01 47.24
N SER A 2 19.45 -60.66 46.34
CA SER A 2 18.04 -60.27 46.58
C SER A 2 17.79 -58.95 47.33
N GLU A 3 17.46 -57.84 46.67
CA GLU A 3 16.20 -57.48 45.98
C GLU A 3 15.04 -57.07 46.91
N SER A 4 14.57 -55.85 46.63
CA SER A 4 13.16 -55.47 46.53
C SER A 4 12.37 -55.23 47.81
N THR A 5 12.17 -53.95 48.11
CA THR A 5 10.81 -53.40 47.99
C THR A 5 10.85 -51.90 47.67
N LYS A 6 10.57 -51.59 46.39
CA LYS A 6 10.05 -50.30 45.92
C LYS A 6 8.80 -49.93 46.71
N HIS A 7 8.67 -48.67 47.12
CA HIS A 7 7.46 -47.92 46.78
C HIS A 7 7.55 -46.40 47.04
N LEU A 8 7.23 -45.66 45.97
CA LEU A 8 6.44 -44.42 45.94
C LEU A 8 7.09 -43.12 46.45
N SER A 9 7.73 -42.40 45.52
CA SER A 9 7.26 -41.07 45.09
C SER A 9 8.03 -40.62 43.86
N ASP A 10 7.74 -41.25 42.72
CA ASP A 10 7.98 -40.62 41.41
C ASP A 10 6.95 -39.48 41.27
N ILE A 11 7.33 -38.29 41.72
CA ILE A 11 6.71 -37.06 41.21
C ILE A 11 7.25 -36.94 39.79
N ALA A 12 6.42 -37.28 38.81
CA ALA A 12 6.70 -36.97 37.42
C ALA A 12 6.87 -35.46 37.30
N VAL A 13 8.12 -35.02 37.23
CA VAL A 13 8.46 -33.71 36.67
C VAL A 13 8.16 -33.87 35.19
N GLU A 14 6.99 -33.42 34.74
CA GLU A 14 6.73 -33.22 33.33
C GLU A 14 7.87 -32.34 32.79
N ASP A 15 8.63 -32.89 31.85
CA ASP A 15 9.71 -32.19 31.14
C ASP A 15 9.02 -31.03 30.40
N GLU A 16 8.99 -29.85 31.03
CA GLU A 16 8.28 -28.65 30.58
C GLU A 16 9.01 -28.07 29.36
N ARG A 17 8.92 -28.79 28.24
CA ARG A 17 9.52 -28.39 26.97
C ARG A 17 8.71 -27.26 26.39
N VAL A 18 9.40 -26.18 26.08
CA VAL A 18 8.83 -25.03 25.36
C VAL A 18 8.17 -25.52 24.08
N THR A 19 6.88 -25.24 23.95
CA THR A 19 6.05 -25.62 22.81
C THR A 19 6.08 -24.53 21.75
N ALA A 20 6.23 -24.91 20.48
CA ALA A 20 6.48 -24.00 19.37
C ALA A 20 5.43 -24.15 18.26
N ALA A 21 5.03 -23.01 17.70
CA ALA A 21 4.29 -22.90 16.45
C ALA A 21 5.18 -22.31 15.35
N ILE A 22 5.13 -22.88 14.15
CA ILE A 22 5.86 -22.36 12.99
C ILE A 22 4.90 -21.55 12.10
N TYR A 23 5.34 -20.38 11.64
CA TYR A 23 4.61 -19.61 10.63
C TYR A 23 5.45 -19.38 9.36
N ALA A 24 4.90 -19.78 8.21
CA ALA A 24 5.53 -19.62 6.90
C ALA A 24 4.57 -18.96 5.89
N ARG A 25 5.12 -18.10 5.02
CA ARG A 25 4.33 -17.36 4.02
C ARG A 25 5.06 -17.20 2.69
N THR A 26 4.33 -17.38 1.59
CA THR A 26 4.81 -17.04 0.24
C THR A 26 3.87 -16.03 -0.46
N SER A 27 4.42 -15.30 -1.43
CA SER A 27 3.66 -14.40 -2.32
C SER A 27 3.76 -14.97 -3.73
N SER A 28 2.65 -15.31 -4.41
CA SER A 28 2.75 -15.80 -5.80
C SER A 28 3.37 -14.76 -6.71
N ILE A 29 4.42 -15.22 -7.40
CA ILE A 29 4.60 -15.22 -8.87
C ILE A 29 6.08 -15.08 -9.26
N VAL A 30 6.97 -14.86 -8.30
CA VAL A 30 8.41 -14.73 -8.58
C VAL A 30 9.20 -15.55 -7.55
N GLN A 31 9.31 -16.86 -7.79
CA GLN A 31 10.30 -17.75 -7.16
C GLN A 31 11.74 -17.41 -7.61
N ARG A 32 12.08 -16.13 -7.78
CA ARG A 32 13.37 -15.75 -8.37
C ARG A 32 14.45 -15.50 -7.32
N PHE A 33 14.10 -15.30 -6.03
CA PHE A 33 15.08 -15.12 -4.93
C PHE A 33 14.60 -15.50 -3.51
N GLY A 34 13.51 -16.26 -3.34
CA GLY A 34 12.95 -16.59 -2.01
C GLY A 34 12.78 -18.08 -1.81
N TYR A 35 13.29 -18.61 -0.70
CA TYR A 35 13.14 -20.01 -0.31
C TYR A 35 11.66 -20.45 -0.33
N SER A 36 11.42 -21.67 -0.82
CA SER A 36 10.07 -22.26 -0.88
C SER A 36 9.44 -22.28 0.52
N LEU A 37 8.12 -22.36 0.58
CA LEU A 37 7.41 -22.44 1.85
C LEU A 37 7.87 -23.65 2.68
N ASP A 38 8.15 -24.78 2.03
CA ASP A 38 8.70 -25.97 2.68
C ASP A 38 10.10 -25.75 3.26
N GLU A 39 10.95 -25.00 2.55
CA GLU A 39 12.29 -24.71 3.02
C GLU A 39 12.28 -23.75 4.22
N GLN A 40 11.35 -22.78 4.24
CA GLN A 40 11.12 -21.95 5.43
C GLN A 40 10.71 -22.78 6.64
N VAL A 41 9.76 -23.71 6.45
CA VAL A 41 9.31 -24.62 7.52
C VAL A 41 10.45 -25.52 7.99
N ARG A 42 11.22 -26.10 7.06
CA ARG A 42 12.39 -26.95 7.37
C ARG A 42 13.39 -26.23 8.26
N LEU A 43 13.78 -25.00 7.89
CA LEU A 43 14.72 -24.19 8.68
C LEU A 43 14.17 -23.85 10.08
N CYS A 44 12.86 -23.61 10.20
CA CYS A 44 12.23 -23.38 11.50
C CYS A 44 12.22 -24.65 12.37
N LEU A 45 11.91 -25.81 11.79
CA LEU A 45 11.95 -27.10 12.49
C LEU A 45 13.36 -27.43 13.00
N GLU A 46 14.39 -27.23 12.17
CA GLU A 46 15.78 -27.43 12.57
C GLU A 46 16.17 -26.52 13.72
N ARG A 47 15.70 -25.26 13.69
CA ARG A 47 15.93 -24.32 14.79
C ARG A 47 15.25 -24.77 16.08
N CYS A 48 13.98 -25.20 16.03
CA CYS A 48 13.27 -25.72 17.19
C CYS A 48 14.02 -26.92 17.80
N GLN A 49 14.46 -27.86 16.97
CA GLN A 49 15.23 -29.03 17.42
C GLN A 49 16.53 -28.64 18.12
N LEU A 50 17.29 -27.69 17.55
CA LEU A 50 18.53 -27.19 18.16
C LEU A 50 18.30 -26.51 19.52
N LEU A 51 17.13 -25.89 19.72
CA LEU A 51 16.75 -25.21 20.95
C LEU A 51 16.00 -26.13 21.95
N GLY A 52 15.72 -27.37 21.58
CA GLY A 52 14.96 -28.32 22.39
C GLY A 52 13.46 -28.00 22.49
N TRP A 53 12.91 -27.22 21.54
CA TRP A 53 11.50 -26.84 21.51
C TRP A 53 10.65 -27.88 20.78
N ASP A 54 9.48 -28.20 21.35
CA ASP A 54 8.53 -29.15 20.76
C ASP A 54 7.61 -28.44 19.76
N THR A 55 7.68 -28.79 18.48
CA THR A 55 6.87 -28.13 17.45
C THR A 55 5.52 -28.81 17.32
N GLN A 56 4.45 -28.13 17.73
CA GLN A 56 3.09 -28.68 17.72
C GLN A 56 2.24 -28.19 16.55
N TYR A 57 2.53 -26.99 16.04
CA TYR A 57 1.73 -26.36 15.00
C TYR A 57 2.58 -25.82 13.86
N VAL A 58 2.06 -25.93 12.63
CA VAL A 58 2.66 -25.32 11.43
C VAL A 58 1.56 -24.61 10.64
N PHE A 59 1.64 -23.29 10.62
CA PHE A 59 0.71 -22.40 9.93
C PHE A 59 1.33 -21.92 8.60
N ARG A 60 0.63 -22.12 7.49
CA ARG A 60 1.13 -21.88 6.14
C ARG A 60 0.18 -20.97 5.36
N ASP A 61 0.64 -19.80 4.93
CA ASP A 61 -0.13 -18.91 4.05
C ASP A 61 0.48 -18.87 2.64
N GLU A 62 -0.23 -19.41 1.66
CA GLU A 62 0.09 -19.29 0.23
C GLU A 62 -0.73 -18.18 -0.41
N ALA A 63 -0.09 -17.11 -0.91
CA ALA A 63 -0.81 -16.16 -1.73
C ALA A 63 -0.87 -16.69 -3.17
N GLU A 64 -1.95 -17.34 -3.59
CA GLU A 64 -2.09 -17.93 -4.95
C GLU A 64 -2.21 -16.87 -6.06
N SER A 65 -2.73 -15.69 -5.75
CA SER A 65 -2.89 -14.58 -6.69
C SER A 65 -2.52 -13.32 -5.92
N GLY A 66 -1.78 -12.37 -6.50
CA GLY A 66 -1.37 -11.10 -5.88
C GLY A 66 -2.50 -10.21 -5.31
N LYS A 67 -3.71 -10.74 -5.20
CA LYS A 67 -4.92 -10.21 -4.58
C LYS A 67 -5.30 -10.88 -3.26
N ASN A 68 -4.77 -12.06 -2.90
CA ASN A 68 -5.15 -12.76 -1.67
C ASN A 68 -4.33 -12.23 -0.48
N ILE A 69 -4.87 -11.20 0.19
CA ILE A 69 -4.25 -10.47 1.30
C ILE A 69 -4.57 -11.11 2.66
N ASP A 70 -5.52 -12.05 2.70
CA ASP A 70 -6.30 -12.34 3.92
C ASP A 70 -5.60 -13.19 4.98
N ARG A 71 -4.37 -13.68 4.74
CA ARG A 71 -3.51 -14.42 5.72
C ARG A 71 -4.33 -15.28 6.71
N PRO A 72 -5.19 -16.19 6.23
CA PRO A 72 -6.13 -16.90 7.09
C PRO A 72 -5.41 -17.73 8.16
N MET A 73 -4.27 -18.36 7.82
CA MET A 73 -3.53 -19.17 8.78
C MET A 73 -2.80 -18.33 9.82
N PHE A 74 -2.43 -17.08 9.48
CA PHE A 74 -1.96 -16.12 10.48
C PHE A 74 -3.06 -15.79 11.49
N GLN A 75 -4.31 -15.59 11.05
CA GLN A 75 -5.42 -15.31 11.97
C GLN A 75 -5.69 -16.51 12.87
N THR A 76 -5.74 -17.72 12.31
CA THR A 76 -5.88 -18.95 13.09
C THR A 76 -4.77 -19.07 14.13
N MET A 77 -3.52 -18.83 13.75
CA MET A 77 -2.37 -18.83 14.66
C MET A 77 -2.53 -17.85 15.81
N MET A 78 -3.01 -16.62 15.55
CA MET A 78 -3.24 -15.63 16.60
C MET A 78 -4.32 -16.09 17.58
N THR A 79 -5.42 -16.68 17.10
CA THR A 79 -6.46 -17.27 17.96
C THR A 79 -5.93 -18.45 18.77
N THR A 80 -5.09 -19.31 18.17
CA THR A 80 -4.44 -20.43 18.86
C THR A 80 -3.45 -19.93 19.93
N ALA A 81 -2.73 -18.83 19.66
CA ALA A 81 -1.86 -18.17 20.64
C ALA A 81 -2.65 -17.60 21.81
N GLU A 82 -3.80 -16.94 21.55
CA GLU A 82 -4.69 -16.41 22.59
C GLU A 82 -5.22 -17.51 23.53
N GLN A 83 -5.40 -18.73 23.01
CA GLN A 83 -5.79 -19.91 23.80
C GLN A 83 -4.65 -20.51 24.64
N GLY A 84 -3.41 -19.99 24.51
CA GLY A 84 -2.24 -20.47 25.26
C GLY A 84 -1.78 -21.86 24.84
N LEU A 85 -2.01 -22.26 23.57
CA LEU A 85 -1.71 -23.60 23.08
C LEU A 85 -0.25 -23.81 22.65
N PHE A 86 0.57 -22.75 22.67
CA PHE A 86 2.03 -22.85 22.48
C PHE A 86 2.74 -21.64 23.11
N ASP A 87 4.04 -21.77 23.38
CA ASP A 87 4.84 -20.76 24.08
C ASP A 87 5.59 -19.81 23.13
N VAL A 88 5.92 -20.26 21.92
CA VAL A 88 6.73 -19.47 20.99
C VAL A 88 6.30 -19.64 19.54
N ILE A 89 6.32 -18.53 18.79
CA ILE A 89 6.15 -18.54 17.34
C ILE A 89 7.52 -18.40 16.68
N VAL A 90 7.85 -19.38 15.83
CA VAL A 90 9.07 -19.44 15.05
C VAL A 90 8.76 -19.12 13.59
N PHE A 91 9.49 -18.18 13.01
CA PHE A 91 9.28 -17.78 11.63
C PHE A 91 10.61 -17.43 10.94
N TRP A 92 10.64 -17.58 9.62
CA TRP A 92 11.88 -17.40 8.87
C TRP A 92 12.42 -15.97 8.94
N LYS A 93 11.59 -14.98 8.56
CA LYS A 93 11.97 -13.57 8.43
C LYS A 93 10.83 -12.62 8.79
N LEU A 94 11.16 -11.45 9.34
CA LEU A 94 10.20 -10.44 9.78
C LEU A 94 9.24 -9.97 8.66
N ASP A 95 9.69 -9.83 7.41
CA ASP A 95 8.84 -9.41 6.28
C ASP A 95 7.80 -10.48 5.85
N ARG A 96 7.99 -11.73 6.29
CA ARG A 96 7.02 -12.82 6.12
C ARG A 96 6.01 -12.84 7.24
N PHE A 97 6.41 -12.45 8.45
CA PHE A 97 5.55 -12.39 9.64
C PHE A 97 4.75 -11.08 9.77
N SER A 98 5.31 -9.94 9.39
CA SER A 98 4.75 -8.61 9.63
C SER A 98 4.91 -7.68 8.43
N ARG A 99 4.01 -6.70 8.31
CA ARG A 99 4.05 -5.67 7.24
C ARG A 99 5.06 -4.55 7.51
N SER A 100 5.45 -4.37 8.76
CA SER A 100 6.46 -3.39 9.18
C SER A 100 7.04 -3.76 10.54
N LEU A 101 8.17 -3.17 10.90
CA LEU A 101 8.76 -3.37 12.22
C LEU A 101 7.86 -2.90 13.37
N LEU A 102 7.14 -1.78 13.19
CA LEU A 102 6.13 -1.30 14.17
C LEU A 102 5.00 -2.32 14.36
N HIS A 103 4.45 -2.84 13.25
CA HIS A 103 3.43 -3.88 13.32
C HIS A 103 3.97 -5.14 14.01
N ALA A 104 5.26 -5.45 13.87
CA ALA A 104 5.87 -6.57 14.58
C ALA A 104 6.01 -6.31 16.09
N VAL A 105 6.28 -5.08 16.52
CA VAL A 105 6.28 -4.69 17.95
C VAL A 105 4.88 -4.76 18.55
N GLN A 106 3.86 -4.34 17.80
CA GLN A 106 2.47 -4.46 18.24
C GLN A 106 2.08 -5.93 18.43
N LEU A 107 2.40 -6.77 17.45
CA LEU A 107 2.20 -8.23 17.54
C LEU A 107 2.97 -8.85 18.70
N GLU A 108 4.24 -8.48 18.91
CA GLU A 108 5.02 -8.95 20.08
C GLU A 108 4.35 -8.57 21.39
N SER A 109 3.83 -7.35 21.49
CA SER A 109 3.17 -6.90 22.71
C SER A 109 1.85 -7.62 22.98
N GLU A 110 1.08 -7.91 21.93
CA GLU A 110 -0.16 -8.67 21.99
C GLU A 110 0.12 -10.13 22.38
N LEU A 111 1.01 -10.79 21.66
CA LEU A 111 1.42 -12.18 21.92
C LEU A 111 2.02 -12.37 23.31
N ARG A 112 2.82 -11.42 23.79
CA ARG A 112 3.32 -11.44 25.18
C ARG A 112 2.17 -11.37 26.20
N GLY A 113 1.09 -10.67 25.87
CA GLY A 113 -0.13 -10.67 26.69
C GLY A 113 -0.74 -12.07 26.85
N PHE A 114 -0.51 -12.95 25.86
CA PHE A 114 -0.91 -14.35 25.87
C PHE A 114 0.19 -15.30 26.41
N GLY A 115 1.33 -14.76 26.84
CA GLY A 115 2.49 -15.56 27.27
C GLY A 115 3.35 -16.08 26.11
N VAL A 116 3.09 -15.65 24.88
CA VAL A 116 3.74 -16.17 23.66
C VAL A 116 4.91 -15.29 23.21
N GLY A 117 6.07 -15.90 22.99
CA GLY A 117 7.27 -15.26 22.42
C GLY A 117 7.35 -15.33 20.90
N LEU A 118 8.23 -14.51 20.33
CA LEU A 118 8.60 -14.50 18.91
C LEU A 118 10.08 -14.86 18.72
N HIS A 119 10.35 -15.74 17.75
CA HIS A 119 11.69 -16.14 17.33
C HIS A 119 11.84 -16.08 15.80
N SER A 120 12.73 -15.19 15.31
CA SER A 120 13.05 -15.10 13.88
C SER A 120 14.32 -15.88 13.55
N ILE A 121 14.34 -16.62 12.44
CA ILE A 121 15.55 -17.33 11.99
C ILE A 121 16.63 -16.36 11.50
N THR A 122 16.28 -15.34 10.72
CA THR A 122 17.26 -14.47 10.04
C THR A 122 17.68 -13.25 10.85
N GLU A 123 16.74 -12.57 11.53
CA GLU A 123 17.05 -11.32 12.24
C GLU A 123 17.61 -11.51 13.65
N GLN A 124 17.82 -12.77 14.10
CA GLN A 124 18.17 -13.13 15.50
C GLN A 124 17.30 -12.42 16.55
N ILE A 125 16.05 -12.08 16.18
CA ILE A 125 15.05 -11.56 17.11
C ILE A 125 14.58 -12.74 17.94
N ASP A 126 14.98 -12.74 19.21
CA ASP A 126 14.46 -13.66 20.22
C ASP A 126 13.83 -12.85 21.35
N THR A 127 12.51 -12.84 21.39
CA THR A 127 11.74 -12.09 22.40
C THR A 127 11.31 -12.96 23.59
N THR A 128 11.78 -14.22 23.66
CA THR A 128 11.58 -15.08 24.84
C THR A 128 12.37 -14.55 26.04
N THR A 129 13.48 -13.85 25.80
CA THR A 129 14.31 -13.22 26.84
C THR A 129 13.99 -11.74 27.07
N SER A 130 14.21 -11.25 28.29
CA SER A 130 14.03 -9.83 28.63
C SER A 130 14.96 -8.90 27.83
N SER A 131 16.24 -9.28 27.68
CA SER A 131 17.23 -8.53 26.90
C SER A 131 16.88 -8.48 25.41
N GLY A 132 16.40 -9.60 24.85
CA GLY A 132 15.98 -9.66 23.46
C GLY A 132 14.74 -8.81 23.18
N ARG A 133 13.76 -8.78 24.10
CA ARG A 133 12.62 -7.85 24.04
C ARG A 133 13.05 -6.38 24.07
N PHE A 134 13.98 -6.02 24.95
CA PHE A 134 14.50 -4.66 25.04
C PHE A 134 15.18 -4.23 23.74
N ASN A 135 16.07 -5.07 23.20
CA ASN A 135 16.78 -4.79 21.96
C ASN A 135 15.82 -4.68 20.77
N PHE A 136 14.82 -5.56 20.68
CA PHE A 136 13.81 -5.53 19.63
C PHE A 136 13.02 -4.21 19.62
N ARG A 137 12.61 -3.71 20.78
CA ARG A 137 11.91 -2.42 20.91
C ARG A 137 12.81 -1.22 20.59
N ASN A 138 14.08 -1.27 20.98
CA ASN A 138 15.04 -0.22 20.63
C ASN A 138 15.29 -0.15 19.12
N LEU A 139 15.44 -1.30 18.45
CA LEU A 139 15.57 -1.37 17.00
C LEU A 139 14.34 -0.80 16.30
N ALA A 140 13.15 -1.11 16.80
CA ALA A 140 11.91 -0.54 16.28
C ALA A 140 11.83 0.98 16.46
N SER A 141 12.19 1.46 17.65
CA SER A 141 12.22 2.90 17.96
C SER A 141 13.23 3.65 17.09
N ALA A 142 14.42 3.07 16.87
CA ALA A 142 15.43 3.63 15.98
C ALA A 142 14.93 3.69 14.52
N ALA A 143 14.29 2.64 14.03
CA ALA A 143 13.72 2.61 12.67
C ALA A 143 12.53 3.57 12.50
N GLU A 144 11.78 3.87 13.55
CA GLU A 144 10.77 4.93 13.54
C GLU A 144 11.40 6.31 13.51
N PHE A 145 12.36 6.55 14.39
CA PHE A 145 13.11 7.80 14.45
C PHE A 145 13.74 8.13 13.09
N GLU A 146 14.40 7.15 12.44
CA GLU A 146 14.98 7.36 11.11
C GLU A 146 13.91 7.70 10.06
N ARG A 147 12.76 7.01 10.07
CA ARG A 147 11.65 7.30 9.16
C ARG A 147 11.10 8.71 9.37
N ASP A 148 10.96 9.15 10.61
CA ASP A 148 10.48 10.49 10.91
C ASP A 148 11.52 11.56 10.56
N MET A 149 12.81 11.32 10.81
CA MET A 149 13.90 12.17 10.35
C MET A 149 13.94 12.32 8.82
N ILE A 150 13.69 11.24 8.07
CA ILE A 150 13.57 11.29 6.60
C ILE A 150 12.38 12.18 6.20
N LYS A 151 11.20 11.98 6.80
CA LYS A 151 10.01 12.82 6.52
C LYS A 151 10.28 14.29 6.82
N GLU A 152 10.92 14.59 7.95
CA GLU A 152 11.29 15.96 8.32
C GLU A 152 12.25 16.58 7.32
N ARG A 153 13.31 15.86 6.93
CA ARG A 153 14.27 16.31 5.92
C ARG A 153 13.59 16.55 4.57
N THR A 154 12.70 15.65 4.15
CA THR A 154 11.90 15.84 2.92
C THR A 154 11.02 17.08 3.03
N ARG A 155 10.32 17.28 4.16
CA ARG A 155 9.48 18.47 4.38
C ARG A 155 10.31 19.75 4.32
N MET A 156 11.47 19.78 4.96
CA MET A 156 12.40 20.92 4.91
C MET A 156 12.87 21.20 3.48
N GLY A 157 13.24 20.16 2.72
CA GLY A 157 13.63 20.31 1.31
C GLY A 157 12.50 20.85 0.44
N LEU A 158 11.28 20.31 0.59
CA LEU A 158 10.09 20.80 -0.11
C LEU A 158 9.77 22.25 0.25
N LYS A 159 9.92 22.64 1.53
CA LYS A 159 9.71 24.01 1.99
C LYS A 159 10.73 24.96 1.36
N ALA A 160 12.01 24.58 1.31
CA ALA A 160 13.05 25.39 0.65
C ALA A 160 12.74 25.61 -0.84
N LEU A 161 12.39 24.55 -1.57
CA LEU A 161 11.98 24.65 -2.98
C LEU A 161 10.76 25.57 -3.16
N ALA A 162 9.77 25.47 -2.26
CA ALA A 162 8.58 26.30 -2.30
C ALA A 162 8.84 27.78 -2.00
N VAL A 163 9.77 28.08 -1.08
CA VAL A 163 10.26 29.46 -0.86
C VAL A 163 10.88 30.02 -2.14
N ASP A 164 11.65 29.22 -2.87
CA ASP A 164 12.31 29.64 -4.12
C ASP A 164 11.39 29.62 -5.36
N GLY A 165 10.15 29.13 -5.20
CA GLY A 165 9.15 28.99 -6.26
C GLY A 165 9.44 27.86 -7.25
N ARG A 166 10.27 26.89 -6.84
CA ARG A 166 10.67 25.74 -7.66
C ARG A 166 9.70 24.57 -7.51
N TRP A 167 9.53 23.79 -8.56
CA TRP A 167 8.66 22.62 -8.54
C TRP A 167 9.42 21.38 -8.04
N PRO A 168 8.87 20.61 -7.09
CA PRO A 168 9.62 19.54 -6.43
C PRO A 168 9.71 18.23 -7.23
N ASN A 169 8.88 18.04 -8.25
CA ASN A 169 8.83 16.79 -9.00
C ASN A 169 9.50 16.93 -10.37
N SER A 170 10.15 15.88 -10.85
CA SER A 170 10.71 15.84 -12.21
C SER A 170 9.67 16.01 -13.30
N GLN A 171 8.43 15.59 -13.03
CA GLN A 171 7.30 15.76 -13.94
C GLN A 171 6.34 16.84 -13.41
N PRO A 172 6.18 17.96 -14.13
CA PRO A 172 5.22 18.99 -13.79
C PRO A 172 3.78 18.57 -14.14
N PRO A 173 2.74 19.24 -13.59
CA PRO A 173 1.36 18.98 -13.96
C PRO A 173 1.12 19.26 -15.45
N LEU A 174 0.05 18.68 -16.02
CA LEU A 174 -0.39 18.99 -17.39
C LEU A 174 -0.61 20.51 -17.52
N GLY A 175 -0.17 21.12 -18.60
CA GLY A 175 -0.23 22.57 -18.85
C GLY A 175 1.10 23.27 -18.58
N TYR A 176 2.07 22.59 -17.96
CA TYR A 176 3.35 23.18 -17.56
C TYR A 176 4.55 22.35 -18.00
N GLU A 177 5.65 23.05 -18.25
CA GLU A 177 6.99 22.50 -18.44
C GLU A 177 7.91 22.95 -17.32
N LEU A 178 8.89 22.12 -16.99
CA LEU A 178 9.89 22.43 -15.98
C LEU A 178 11.05 23.14 -16.67
N SER A 179 11.32 24.39 -16.27
CA SER A 179 12.46 25.14 -16.79
C SER A 179 13.76 24.73 -16.12
N ILE A 180 14.89 25.14 -16.71
CA ILE A 180 16.23 24.77 -16.24
C ILE A 180 16.53 25.27 -14.81
N ASP A 181 15.90 26.36 -14.40
CA ASP A 181 15.96 26.92 -13.04
C ASP A 181 15.01 26.21 -12.04
N GLY A 182 14.32 25.16 -12.49
CA GLY A 182 13.42 24.34 -11.70
C GLY A 182 12.05 24.97 -11.45
N ARG A 183 11.67 26.01 -12.20
CA ARG A 183 10.36 26.68 -12.10
C ARG A 183 9.40 26.14 -13.16
N LEU A 184 8.12 26.45 -13.02
CA LEU A 184 7.12 26.07 -14.01
C LEU A 184 7.02 27.13 -15.10
N ARG A 185 6.82 26.69 -16.34
CA ARG A 185 6.45 27.55 -17.47
C ARG A 185 5.23 26.98 -18.14
N ILE A 186 4.31 27.82 -18.59
CA ILE A 186 3.11 27.36 -19.27
C ILE A 186 3.49 26.82 -20.66
N SER A 187 3.07 25.59 -20.95
CA SER A 187 3.15 25.02 -22.28
C SER A 187 1.88 25.35 -23.04
N ALA A 188 1.98 26.15 -24.11
CA ALA A 188 0.80 26.66 -24.82
C ALA A 188 -0.09 25.53 -25.39
N GLU A 189 0.50 24.42 -25.81
CA GLU A 189 -0.24 23.25 -26.29
C GLU A 189 -1.01 22.56 -25.17
N GLU A 190 -0.33 22.18 -24.09
CA GLU A 190 -0.98 21.51 -22.96
C GLU A 190 -1.97 22.43 -22.22
N ALA A 191 -1.72 23.74 -22.19
CA ALA A 191 -2.61 24.72 -21.60
C ALA A 191 -3.96 24.82 -22.34
N ARG A 192 -3.95 24.66 -23.68
CA ARG A 192 -5.19 24.55 -24.47
C ARG A 192 -5.99 23.32 -24.08
N LEU A 193 -5.31 22.17 -23.91
CA LEU A 193 -5.95 20.94 -23.46
C LEU A 193 -6.54 21.09 -22.06
N VAL A 194 -5.84 21.74 -21.13
CA VAL A 194 -6.39 22.04 -19.79
C VAL A 194 -7.67 22.86 -19.89
N ASN A 195 -7.68 23.96 -20.67
CA ASN A 195 -8.89 24.78 -20.84
C ASN A 195 -10.05 23.98 -21.46
N GLN A 196 -9.76 23.19 -22.51
CA GLN A 196 -10.74 22.29 -23.12
C GLN A 196 -11.36 21.31 -22.11
N ILE A 197 -10.56 20.74 -21.19
CA ILE A 197 -11.05 19.84 -20.14
C ILE A 197 -12.01 20.57 -19.20
N PHE A 198 -11.67 21.79 -18.77
CA PHE A 198 -12.53 22.59 -17.90
C PHE A 198 -13.85 22.97 -18.59
N GLU A 199 -13.79 23.44 -19.83
CA GLU A 199 -14.96 23.82 -20.63
C GLU A 199 -15.88 22.61 -20.87
N ARG A 200 -15.34 21.48 -21.37
CA ARG A 200 -16.13 20.26 -21.56
C ARG A 200 -16.74 19.78 -20.25
N TYR A 201 -15.99 19.83 -19.15
CA TYR A 201 -16.53 19.40 -17.86
C TYR A 201 -17.71 20.28 -17.41
N VAL A 202 -17.66 21.59 -17.61
CA VAL A 202 -18.74 22.51 -17.26
C VAL A 202 -20.00 22.23 -18.09
N GLU A 203 -19.85 21.90 -19.36
CA GLU A 203 -20.96 21.55 -20.25
C GLU A 203 -21.54 20.18 -19.96
N VAL A 204 -20.70 19.14 -19.98
CA VAL A 204 -21.10 17.73 -19.88
C VAL A 204 -21.45 17.35 -18.44
N LYS A 205 -20.80 17.98 -17.46
CA LYS A 205 -21.02 17.77 -16.02
C LYS A 205 -20.72 16.33 -15.56
N SER A 206 -19.88 15.59 -16.29
CA SER A 206 -19.53 14.18 -16.05
C SER A 206 -18.04 13.94 -16.32
N MET A 207 -17.26 13.57 -15.29
CA MET A 207 -15.82 13.30 -15.44
C MET A 207 -15.51 12.04 -16.26
N PRO A 208 -16.25 10.90 -16.13
CA PRO A 208 -16.03 9.74 -16.98
C PRO A 208 -16.28 10.03 -18.46
N GLU A 209 -17.28 10.87 -18.76
CA GLU A 209 -17.64 11.24 -20.13
C GLU A 209 -16.55 12.10 -20.77
N VAL A 210 -16.02 13.09 -20.04
CA VAL A 210 -14.85 13.87 -20.48
C VAL A 210 -13.63 12.97 -20.72
N ALA A 211 -13.36 12.01 -19.83
CA ALA A 211 -12.26 11.07 -20.02
C ALA A 211 -12.42 10.22 -21.30
N HIS A 212 -13.64 9.72 -21.55
CA HIS A 212 -13.96 8.97 -22.75
C HIS A 212 -13.83 9.81 -24.03
N GLU A 213 -14.28 11.07 -24.02
CA GLU A 213 -14.09 12.01 -25.13
C GLU A 213 -12.61 12.22 -25.47
N LEU A 214 -11.76 12.43 -24.46
CA LEU A 214 -10.31 12.60 -24.66
C LEU A 214 -9.65 11.34 -25.23
N ASN A 215 -10.01 10.15 -24.73
CA ASN A 215 -9.48 8.89 -25.23
C ASN A 215 -9.91 8.62 -26.68
N ARG A 216 -11.15 8.94 -27.06
CA ARG A 216 -11.62 8.83 -28.45
C ARG A 216 -10.88 9.76 -29.41
N GLN A 217 -10.39 10.89 -28.91
CA GLN A 217 -9.56 11.83 -29.67
C GLN A 217 -8.08 11.41 -29.73
N ALA A 218 -7.73 10.22 -29.21
CA ALA A 218 -6.36 9.72 -29.08
C ALA A 218 -5.44 10.67 -28.27
N VAL A 219 -6.02 11.48 -27.38
CA VAL A 219 -5.26 12.36 -26.48
C VAL A 219 -4.85 11.55 -25.26
N SER A 220 -3.55 11.45 -25.00
CA SER A 220 -3.01 10.79 -23.82
C SER A 220 -2.74 11.79 -22.69
N THR A 221 -2.65 11.30 -21.46
CA THR A 221 -2.17 12.10 -20.32
C THR A 221 -0.69 12.43 -20.51
N LYS A 222 -0.15 13.40 -19.75
CA LYS A 222 1.28 13.75 -19.76
C LYS A 222 2.24 12.57 -19.47
N ARG A 223 1.72 11.47 -18.90
CA ARG A 223 2.46 10.23 -18.62
C ARG A 223 2.28 9.15 -19.71
N GLY A 224 1.57 9.46 -20.81
CA GLY A 224 1.25 8.51 -21.87
C GLY A 224 0.14 7.52 -21.53
N ASN A 225 -0.54 7.66 -20.38
CA ASN A 225 -1.66 6.80 -20.01
C ASN A 225 -2.98 7.32 -20.59
N GLU A 226 -3.96 6.42 -20.71
CA GLU A 226 -5.36 6.79 -20.98
C GLU A 226 -5.96 7.66 -19.88
N TRP A 227 -6.92 8.49 -20.27
CA TRP A 227 -7.70 9.30 -19.34
C TRP A 227 -8.68 8.44 -18.56
N THR A 228 -8.68 8.64 -17.25
CA THR A 228 -9.66 8.08 -16.33
C THR A 228 -10.46 9.20 -15.68
N SER A 229 -11.64 8.89 -15.13
CA SER A 229 -12.39 9.85 -14.31
C SER A 229 -11.56 10.42 -13.15
N ARG A 230 -10.59 9.66 -12.63
CA ARG A 230 -9.65 10.12 -11.59
C ARG A 230 -8.67 11.14 -12.15
N ALA A 231 -8.05 10.88 -13.30
CA ALA A 231 -7.13 11.80 -13.95
C ALA A 231 -7.81 13.15 -14.27
N VAL A 232 -9.02 13.12 -14.83
CA VAL A 232 -9.82 14.34 -15.07
C VAL A 232 -10.12 15.07 -13.77
N ARG A 233 -10.51 14.35 -12.70
CA ARG A 233 -10.76 14.94 -11.39
C ARG A 233 -9.52 15.64 -10.81
N ASP A 234 -8.34 15.03 -10.99
CA ASP A 234 -7.09 15.56 -10.44
C ASP A 234 -6.70 16.86 -11.18
N VAL A 235 -6.96 16.96 -12.50
CA VAL A 235 -6.87 18.23 -13.26
C VAL A 235 -7.83 19.28 -12.71
N LEU A 236 -9.13 18.96 -12.59
CA LEU A 236 -10.17 19.90 -12.13
C LEU A 236 -10.03 20.37 -10.67
N ARG A 237 -9.10 19.79 -9.90
CA ARG A 237 -8.83 20.16 -8.50
C ARG A 237 -7.56 20.97 -8.34
N ASN A 238 -6.71 21.01 -9.36
CA ASN A 238 -5.38 21.60 -9.24
C ASN A 238 -5.49 23.13 -9.24
N ALA A 239 -5.32 23.73 -8.06
CA ALA A 239 -5.39 25.19 -7.87
C ALA A 239 -4.27 25.94 -8.59
N LEU A 240 -3.22 25.24 -9.04
CA LEU A 240 -2.18 25.84 -9.85
C LEU A 240 -2.74 26.47 -11.13
N TYR A 241 -3.81 25.92 -11.71
CA TYR A 241 -4.44 26.44 -12.92
C TYR A 241 -5.05 27.84 -12.78
N ILE A 242 -5.32 28.29 -11.54
CA ILE A 242 -5.74 29.66 -11.23
C ILE A 242 -4.59 30.52 -10.69
N GLY A 243 -3.35 30.06 -10.84
CA GLY A 243 -2.14 30.73 -10.35
C GLY A 243 -1.80 30.41 -8.89
N CYS A 244 -2.57 29.57 -8.20
CA CYS A 244 -2.32 29.25 -6.79
C CYS A 244 -1.29 28.11 -6.67
N TYR A 245 -0.03 28.48 -6.46
CA TYR A 245 1.07 27.55 -6.23
C TYR A 245 1.07 27.07 -4.79
N VAL A 246 0.87 25.76 -4.59
CA VAL A 246 0.85 25.11 -3.28
C VAL A 246 1.87 23.99 -3.25
N VAL A 247 2.92 24.15 -2.45
CA VAL A 247 3.94 23.12 -2.20
C VAL A 247 4.29 23.13 -0.72
N SER A 248 4.24 21.95 -0.08
CA SER A 248 4.35 21.82 1.38
C SER A 248 3.30 22.70 2.09
N GLU A 249 3.71 23.49 3.07
CA GLU A 249 2.87 24.43 3.83
C GLU A 249 2.81 25.82 3.18
N ILE A 250 3.48 26.02 2.04
CA ILE A 250 3.58 27.31 1.38
C ILE A 250 2.54 27.40 0.27
N SER A 251 1.73 28.45 0.33
CA SER A 251 0.78 28.85 -0.70
C SER A 251 1.17 30.23 -1.22
N LYS A 252 1.29 30.39 -2.52
CA LYS A 252 1.61 31.64 -3.21
C LYS A 252 0.69 31.83 -4.39
N ASP A 253 0.17 33.03 -4.57
CA ASP A 253 -0.51 33.41 -5.81
C ASP A 253 0.53 33.93 -6.81
N ILE A 254 0.67 33.21 -7.91
CA ILE A 254 1.63 33.46 -9.01
C ILE A 254 0.79 33.58 -10.29
N PRO A 255 0.39 34.80 -10.69
CA PRO A 255 -0.43 35.02 -11.88
C PRO A 255 0.16 34.43 -13.16
N GLU A 256 1.49 34.34 -13.26
CA GLU A 256 2.21 33.77 -14.39
C GLU A 256 1.97 32.26 -14.58
N TYR A 257 1.45 31.57 -13.55
CA TYR A 257 1.05 30.17 -13.63
C TYR A 257 -0.43 30.01 -14.00
N GLN A 258 -1.20 31.08 -14.16
CA GLN A 258 -2.62 30.97 -14.46
C GLN A 258 -2.85 30.47 -15.90
N ILE A 259 -3.59 29.35 -16.04
CA ILE A 259 -4.03 28.80 -17.32
C ILE A 259 -5.53 28.98 -17.52
N VAL A 260 -6.31 28.90 -16.43
CA VAL A 260 -7.77 28.90 -16.42
C VAL A 260 -8.25 30.16 -15.68
N SER A 261 -9.37 30.75 -16.11
CA SER A 261 -9.97 31.86 -15.37
C SER A 261 -10.50 31.40 -14.01
N LYS A 262 -10.40 32.26 -12.99
CA LYS A 262 -10.94 31.96 -11.64
C LYS A 262 -12.43 31.61 -11.71
N GLU A 263 -13.18 32.32 -12.54
CA GLU A 263 -14.61 32.07 -12.78
C GLU A 263 -14.86 30.65 -13.35
N LEU A 264 -14.09 30.21 -14.35
CA LEU A 264 -14.25 28.88 -14.94
C LEU A 264 -13.90 27.78 -13.93
N PHE A 265 -12.87 27.99 -13.12
CA PHE A 265 -12.47 27.08 -12.05
C PHE A 265 -13.54 26.96 -10.94
N GLU A 266 -14.14 28.09 -10.54
CA GLU A 266 -15.22 28.14 -9.55
C GLU A 266 -16.50 27.48 -10.07
N LYS A 267 -16.87 27.71 -11.33
CA LYS A 267 -17.98 27.02 -12.00
C LYS A 267 -17.77 25.50 -11.99
N ALA A 268 -16.60 25.04 -12.41
CA ALA A 268 -16.26 23.61 -12.36
C ALA A 268 -16.31 23.06 -10.93
N THR A 269 -15.78 23.79 -9.95
CA THR A 269 -15.81 23.39 -8.53
C THR A 269 -17.24 23.28 -7.99
N THR A 270 -18.11 24.23 -8.31
CA THR A 270 -19.53 24.21 -7.93
C THR A 270 -20.23 22.99 -8.53
N ILE A 271 -20.03 22.74 -9.83
CA ILE A 271 -20.59 21.57 -10.53
C ILE A 271 -20.10 20.25 -9.92
N ARG A 272 -18.87 20.19 -9.42
CA ARG A 272 -18.31 19.01 -8.74
C ARG A 272 -18.98 18.74 -7.39
N PHE A 273 -19.33 19.78 -6.65
CA PHE A 273 -19.92 19.68 -5.32
C PHE A 273 -21.45 19.75 -5.29
N ARG A 274 -22.12 19.85 -6.44
CA ARG A 274 -23.58 19.98 -6.59
C ARG A 274 -24.42 18.94 -5.83
N PHE A 275 -23.87 17.78 -5.50
CA PHE A 275 -24.56 16.70 -4.79
C PHE A 275 -24.18 16.58 -3.30
N ARG A 276 -23.29 17.43 -2.77
CA ARG A 276 -22.75 17.28 -1.40
C ARG A 276 -23.67 17.83 -0.30
N GLY A 277 -24.82 18.42 -0.65
CA GLY A 277 -25.75 19.07 0.29
C GLY A 277 -27.25 18.81 0.05
N GLN A 278 -27.64 18.02 -0.96
CA GLN A 278 -29.02 17.58 -1.14
C GLN A 278 -29.09 16.08 -0.80
N GLY A 279 -30.03 15.69 0.05
CA GLY A 279 -30.28 14.29 0.39
C GLY A 279 -30.31 13.43 -0.88
N SER A 280 -29.67 12.25 -0.81
CA SER A 280 -29.45 11.31 -1.90
C SER A 280 -30.74 10.94 -2.65
N SER A 281 -31.14 11.78 -3.61
CA SER A 281 -31.96 11.37 -4.75
C SER A 281 -31.04 11.40 -5.96
N ARG A 282 -30.35 10.29 -6.21
CA ARG A 282 -29.58 10.11 -7.45
C ARG A 282 -30.57 10.23 -8.61
N SER A 283 -30.56 11.36 -9.31
CA SER A 283 -31.26 11.46 -10.59
C SER A 283 -30.82 10.29 -11.47
N ARG A 284 -31.79 9.53 -11.99
CA ARG A 284 -31.58 8.36 -12.85
C ARG A 284 -30.62 8.75 -13.99
N MET A 285 -29.56 7.97 -14.17
CA MET A 285 -28.53 8.22 -15.20
C MET A 285 -29.20 8.36 -16.56
N ALA A 286 -28.90 9.45 -17.28
CA ALA A 286 -29.46 9.68 -18.62
C ALA A 286 -29.17 8.48 -19.54
N LEU A 287 -30.15 8.06 -20.34
CA LEU A 287 -30.07 6.83 -21.16
C LEU A 287 -28.83 6.80 -22.07
N HIS A 288 -28.46 7.93 -22.65
CA HIS A 288 -27.24 8.07 -23.46
C HIS A 288 -25.95 7.76 -22.68
N ARG A 289 -25.87 8.15 -21.40
CA ARG A 289 -24.71 7.86 -20.54
C ARG A 289 -24.61 6.38 -20.17
N LYS A 290 -25.77 5.72 -20.03
CA LYS A 290 -25.81 4.26 -19.82
C LYS A 290 -25.28 3.53 -21.05
N GLN A 291 -25.64 3.99 -22.25
CA GLN A 291 -25.16 3.43 -23.50
C GLN A 291 -23.64 3.60 -23.64
N GLN A 292 -23.10 4.80 -23.44
CA GLN A 292 -21.65 5.05 -23.49
C GLN A 292 -20.84 4.20 -22.50
N SER A 293 -21.36 3.98 -21.28
CA SER A 293 -20.69 3.11 -20.31
C SER A 293 -20.69 1.64 -20.72
N VAL A 294 -21.74 1.19 -21.43
CA VAL A 294 -21.83 -0.17 -21.98
C VAL A 294 -20.88 -0.31 -23.16
N ASP A 295 -20.88 0.67 -24.07
CA ASP A 295 -19.99 0.68 -25.24
C ASP A 295 -18.52 0.66 -24.80
N HIS A 296 -18.15 1.42 -23.76
CA HIS A 296 -16.78 1.40 -23.22
C HIS A 296 -16.36 0.02 -22.66
N VAL A 297 -17.26 -0.67 -21.95
CA VAL A 297 -16.98 -2.02 -21.43
C VAL A 297 -16.85 -3.02 -22.58
N ILE A 298 -17.66 -2.87 -23.62
CA ILE A 298 -17.59 -3.70 -24.83
C ILE A 298 -16.26 -3.45 -25.57
N ASP A 299 -15.83 -2.21 -25.75
CA ASP A 299 -14.57 -1.85 -26.41
C ASP A 299 -13.35 -2.39 -25.65
N GLN A 300 -13.37 -2.30 -24.31
CA GLN A 300 -12.33 -2.88 -23.45
C GLN A 300 -12.27 -4.41 -23.59
N TYR A 301 -13.44 -5.06 -23.65
CA TYR A 301 -13.54 -6.50 -23.85
C TYR A 301 -13.06 -6.95 -25.24
N GLN A 302 -13.41 -6.20 -26.29
CA GLN A 302 -12.97 -6.48 -27.66
C GLN A 302 -11.46 -6.31 -27.84
N SER A 303 -10.90 -5.26 -27.22
CA SER A 303 -9.46 -5.02 -27.23
C SER A 303 -8.67 -6.10 -26.48
N PHE A 304 -9.21 -6.61 -25.36
CA PHE A 304 -8.66 -7.75 -24.64
C PHE A 304 -8.67 -9.03 -25.50
N ILE A 305 -9.79 -9.34 -26.17
CA ILE A 305 -9.88 -10.52 -27.07
C ILE A 305 -8.92 -10.42 -28.26
N ASN A 306 -8.74 -9.23 -28.82
CA ASN A 306 -7.90 -9.03 -30.00
C ASN A 306 -6.39 -9.08 -29.70
N GLN A 307 -5.97 -8.88 -28.44
CA GLN A 307 -4.57 -9.05 -28.02
C GLN A 307 -4.16 -10.52 -27.82
N ASP A 308 -5.13 -11.42 -27.62
CA ASP A 308 -4.91 -12.86 -27.39
C ASP A 308 -5.03 -13.73 -28.65
N ARG A 309 -5.18 -13.14 -29.85
CA ARG A 309 -5.09 -13.91 -31.10
C ARG A 309 -3.64 -14.11 -31.51
N PRO A 310 -3.09 -15.36 -31.48
CA PRO A 310 -1.82 -15.62 -32.14
C PRO A 310 -1.99 -15.30 -33.63
N VAL A 311 -1.01 -14.58 -34.19
CA VAL A 311 -0.90 -14.37 -35.63
C VAL A 311 -0.69 -15.75 -36.24
N GLU A 312 -1.73 -16.30 -36.88
CA GLU A 312 -1.60 -17.47 -37.74
C GLU A 312 -0.68 -17.08 -38.92
N LEU A 313 0.53 -17.66 -38.93
CA LEU A 313 1.40 -17.74 -40.10
C LEU A 313 0.94 -18.91 -40.98
#